data_AF-A0A2M7KFY0-F1
#
_entry.id   AF-A0A2M7KFY0-F1
#
_cell.length_a   1.000
_cell.length_b   1.000
_cell.length_c   1.000
_cell.angle_alpha   90.00
_cell.angle_beta   90.00
_cell.angle_gamma   90.00
#
_symmetry.space_group_name_H-M   'P 1'
#
loop_
_entity.id
_entity.type
_entity.pdbx_description
1 polymer ?
#
loop_
_entity_poly.entity_id
_entity_poly.type
_entity_poly.pdbx_seq_one_letter_code
_entity_poly.pdbx_strand_id
1 'polypeptide(L)' 'MNENDLRLLEDYLPIAALSKEASREKSVRKGHISTLHLWWARRPLVACRAAVYGALVPADRF' A
#
# COMPACT_ATOMS: atom_id res chain seq x y z
N MET A 1 -19.86 20.16 2.22
CA MET A 1 -19.42 18.89 1.62
C MET A 1 -20.51 17.87 1.91
N ASN A 2 -20.99 17.13 0.91
CA ASN A 2 -21.95 16.05 1.17
C ASN A 2 -21.27 15.05 2.12
N GLU A 3 -21.92 14.69 3.22
CA GLU A 3 -21.41 13.70 4.19
C GLU A 3 -21.15 12.33 3.56
N ASN A 4 -21.66 12.09 2.35
CA ASN A 4 -21.53 10.84 1.61
C ASN A 4 -20.48 10.84 0.47
N ASP A 5 -19.71 11.93 0.25
CA ASP A 5 -18.58 11.90 -0.71
C ASP A 5 -17.28 11.53 0.00
N LEU A 6 -17.21 10.27 0.47
CA LEU A 6 -16.03 9.71 1.12
C LEU A 6 -15.10 9.07 0.08
N ARG A 7 -13.79 9.17 0.32
CA ARG A 7 -12.80 8.40 -0.44
C ARG A 7 -12.68 7.00 0.17
N LEU A 8 -12.36 6.01 -0.65
CA LEU A 8 -12.22 4.61 -0.22
C LEU A 8 -11.24 4.47 0.95
N LEU A 9 -10.16 5.26 0.97
CA LEU A 9 -9.19 5.27 2.07
C LEU A 9 -9.78 5.74 3.42
N GLU A 10 -10.77 6.63 3.38
CA GLU A 10 -11.41 7.22 4.56
C GLU A 10 -12.44 6.28 5.17
N ASP A 11 -13.07 5.46 4.34
CA ASP A 11 -14.05 4.44 4.76
C ASP A 11 -13.37 3.11 5.13
N TYR A 12 -12.58 2.54 4.21
CA TYR A 12 -11.99 1.22 4.40
C TYR A 12 -10.61 1.05 3.75
N LEU A 13 -9.62 0.69 4.57
CA LEU A 13 -8.29 0.29 4.12
C LEU A 13 -7.90 -1.07 4.72
N PRO A 14 -7.67 -2.12 3.91
CA PRO A 14 -7.32 -3.46 4.42
C PRO A 14 -5.85 -3.53 4.87
N ILE A 15 -5.55 -2.96 6.04
CA ILE A 15 -4.19 -2.83 6.59
C ILE A 15 -3.48 -4.18 6.71
N ALA A 16 -4.17 -5.23 7.18
CA ALA A 16 -3.59 -6.55 7.37
C ALA A 16 -3.13 -7.19 6.04
N ALA A 17 -3.98 -7.14 5.01
CA ALA A 17 -3.65 -7.66 3.69
C ALA A 17 -2.51 -6.85 3.04
N LEU A 18 -2.58 -5.51 3.12
CA LEU A 18 -1.52 -4.63 2.62
C LEU A 18 -0.18 -4.90 3.31
N SER A 19 -0.19 -5.12 4.63
CA SER A 19 1.02 -5.40 5.39
C SER A 19 1.64 -6.74 5.00
N LYS A 20 0.82 -7.76 4.74
CA LYS A 20 1.26 -9.07 4.25
C LYS A 20 1.94 -8.95 2.88
N GLU A 21 1.32 -8.27 1.92
CA GLU A 21 1.91 -8.07 0.59
C GLU A 21 3.14 -7.14 0.62
N ALA A 22 3.13 -6.09 1.46
CA ALA A 22 4.27 -5.21 1.67
C ALA A 22 5.48 -5.96 2.25
N SER A 23 5.26 -6.92 3.15
CA SER A 23 6.30 -7.80 3.68
C SER A 23 6.83 -8.75 2.58
N ARG A 24 5.91 -9.30 1.77
CA ARG A 24 6.26 -10.17 0.65
C ARG A 24 7.13 -9.47 -0.39
N GLU A 25 6.81 -8.22 -0.76
CA GLU A 25 7.60 -7.38 -1.68
C GLU A 25 9.08 -7.31 -1.27
N LYS A 26 9.35 -7.20 0.03
CA LYS A 26 10.72 -7.13 0.57
C LYS A 26 11.48 -8.45 0.44
N SER A 27 10.77 -9.58 0.42
CA SER A 27 11.37 -10.93 0.46
C SER A 27 11.64 -11.54 -0.92
N VAL A 28 11.19 -10.92 -2.01
CA VAL A 28 11.27 -11.52 -3.37
C VAL A 28 12.71 -11.67 -3.87
N ARG A 29 13.63 -10.79 -3.48
CA ARG A 29 14.98 -10.71 -4.06
C ARG A 29 16.06 -11.31 -3.16
N LYS A 30 15.95 -12.59 -2.81
CA LYS A 30 17.00 -13.26 -2.01
C LYS A 30 18.22 -13.58 -2.90
N GLY A 31 19.42 -13.19 -2.46
CA GLY A 31 20.69 -13.62 -3.07
C GLY A 31 21.17 -12.83 -4.30
N HIS A 32 20.52 -11.72 -4.64
CA HIS A 32 20.98 -10.85 -5.74
C HIS A 32 21.95 -9.77 -5.22
N ILE A 33 23.04 -9.47 -5.94
CA ILE A 33 24.03 -8.47 -5.51
C ILE A 33 23.38 -7.10 -5.24
N SER A 34 22.35 -6.74 -6.01
CA SER A 34 21.56 -5.51 -5.78
C SER A 34 20.81 -5.45 -4.44
N THR A 35 20.75 -6.55 -3.68
CA THR A 35 20.20 -6.57 -2.32
C THR A 35 21.20 -6.26 -1.21
N LEU A 36 22.50 -6.23 -1.52
CA LEU A 36 23.53 -5.77 -0.58
C LEU A 36 23.43 -4.26 -0.31
N HIS A 37 23.01 -3.48 -1.31
CA HIS A 37 22.87 -2.01 -1.21
C HIS A 37 21.46 -1.57 -0.83
N LEU A 38 20.67 -2.42 -0.16
CA LEU A 38 19.35 -2.02 0.30
C LEU A 38 19.49 -1.05 1.49
N TRP A 39 19.01 0.18 1.32
CA TRP A 39 18.91 1.14 2.42
C TRP A 39 17.96 0.62 3.53
N TRP A 40 18.33 0.80 4.79
CA TRP A 40 17.47 0.51 5.92
C TRP A 40 16.22 1.42 5.86
N ALA A 41 15.03 0.82 6.03
CA ALA A 41 13.72 1.47 5.93
C ALA A 41 13.25 1.88 4.50
N ARG A 42 13.26 0.94 3.55
CA ARG A 42 12.58 1.15 2.25
C ARG A 42 11.06 1.23 2.43
N ARG A 43 10.43 2.30 1.90
CA ARG A 43 8.97 2.45 1.89
C ARG A 43 8.33 1.36 1.03
N PRO A 44 7.36 0.59 1.55
CA PRO A 44 6.72 -0.47 0.81
C PRO A 44 5.85 0.11 -0.31
N LEU A 45 6.12 -0.26 -1.56
CA LEU A 45 5.40 0.29 -2.72
C LEU A 45 3.95 -0.17 -2.74
N VAL A 46 3.66 -1.39 -2.27
CA VAL A 46 2.29 -1.88 -2.06
C VAL A 46 1.45 -0.88 -1.25
N ALA A 47 1.97 -0.42 -0.10
CA ALA A 47 1.23 0.51 0.75
C ALA A 47 1.04 1.88 0.08
N CYS A 48 2.08 2.41 -0.58
CA CYS A 48 1.97 3.67 -1.30
C CYS A 48 0.93 3.60 -2.44
N ARG A 49 0.91 2.51 -3.20
CA ARG A 49 -0.05 2.31 -4.30
C ARG A 49 -1.48 2.22 -3.77
N ALA A 50 -1.70 1.46 -2.71
CA ALA A 50 -3.00 1.35 -2.08
C ALA A 50 -3.48 2.71 -1.52
N ALA A 51 -2.58 3.47 -0.91
CA ALA A 51 -2.91 4.81 -0.39
C ALA A 51 -3.33 5.77 -1.51
N VAL A 52 -2.57 5.82 -2.62
CA VAL A 52 -2.90 6.67 -3.77
C VAL A 52 -4.22 6.25 -4.41
N TYR A 53 -4.43 4.95 -4.60
CA TYR A 53 -5.69 4.44 -5.16
C TYR A 53 -6.88 4.80 -4.26
N GLY A 54 -6.77 4.52 -2.95
CA GLY A 54 -7.83 4.80 -1.99
C GLY A 54 -8.17 6.29 -1.87
N ALA A 55 -7.20 7.18 -2.11
CA ALA A 55 -7.43 8.63 -2.07
C ALA A 55 -8.17 9.18 -3.31
N LEU A 56 -8.19 8.44 -4.42
CA LEU A 56 -8.77 8.87 -5.69
C LEU A 56 -10.12 8.21 -5.99
N VAL A 57 -10.40 7.07 -5.38
CA VAL A 57 -11.60 6.28 -5.65
C VAL A 57 -12.69 6.59 -4.62
N PRO A 58 -13.94 6.82 -5.04
CA PRO A 58 -15.04 7.06 -4.11
C PRO A 58 -15.44 5.75 -3.42
N ALA A 59 -15.87 5.85 -2.16
CA ALA A 59 -16.21 4.69 -1.33
C ALA A 59 -17.47 3.96 -1.80
N ASP A 60 -18.43 4.69 -2.39
CA ASP A 60 -19.71 4.18 -2.89
C ASP A 60 -19.62 3.23 -4.10
N ARG A 61 -18.42 3.06 -4.66
CA ARG A 61 -18.18 2.21 -5.84
C ARG A 61 -18.21 0.71 -5.52
N PHE A 62 -18.11 0.31 -4.25
CA PHE A 62 -17.99 -1.09 -3.81
C PHE A 62 -18.91 -1.40 -2.63
#